data_AF-A0A9D6RLR9-F1
#
_entry.id   AF-A0A9D6RLR9-F1
#
_cell.length_a   1.000
_cell.length_b   1.000
_cell.length_c   1.000
_cell.angle_alpha   90.00
_cell.angle_beta   90.00
_cell.angle_gamma   90.00
#
_symmetry.space_group_name_H-M   'P 1'
#
loop_
_entity.id
_entity.type
_entity.pdbx_description
1 polymer ?
#
loop_
_entity_poly.entity_id
_entity_poly.type
_entity_poly.pdbx_seq_one_letter_code
_entity_poly.pdbx_strand_id
1 'polypeptide(L)'
;LDLFRVVQMVLIHDIVEIDAGDAYAYAPGGPGDQAEREARAADRLFGLLPQDQGRRFRELWEEFEARQTPEARFAAALDRMQPLLNNLLTGGLMWKKHGVTRGQVLERCRPIGDGSRRLWAEMEVRIREAVREEQLGAEDPPPGNDS
;
A
#
# COMPACT_ATOMS: atom_id res chain seq x y z
N LEU A 1 -16.93 11.29 -3.92
CA LEU A 1 -16.52 9.89 -3.75
C LEU A 1 -17.75 9.04 -3.91
N ASP A 2 -17.77 8.18 -4.91
CA ASP A 2 -18.64 7.02 -4.93
C ASP A 2 -18.03 5.91 -4.06
N LEU A 3 -18.58 5.74 -2.85
CA LEU A 3 -18.06 4.76 -1.89
C LEU A 3 -18.24 3.32 -2.36
N PHE A 4 -19.28 3.02 -3.14
CA PHE A 4 -19.47 1.67 -3.66
C PHE A 4 -18.33 1.31 -4.62
N ARG A 5 -17.95 2.25 -5.51
CA ARG A 5 -16.80 2.08 -6.39
C ARG A 5 -15.50 1.87 -5.61
N VAL A 6 -15.25 2.66 -4.56
CA VAL A 6 -14.07 2.50 -3.70
C VAL A 6 -14.04 1.11 -3.05
N VAL A 7 -15.16 0.64 -2.51
CA VAL A 7 -15.24 -0.70 -1.91
C VAL A 7 -14.93 -1.78 -2.95
N GLN A 8 -15.49 -1.69 -4.16
CA GLN A 8 -15.17 -2.63 -5.23
C GLN A 8 -13.68 -2.63 -5.58
N MET A 9 -13.07 -1.45 -5.63
CA MET A 9 -11.66 -1.28 -5.97
C MET A 9 -10.74 -1.91 -4.91
N VAL A 10 -10.98 -1.61 -3.63
CA VAL A 10 -10.20 -2.20 -2.51
C VAL A 10 -10.39 -3.72 -2.43
N LEU A 11 -11.56 -4.26 -2.80
CA LEU A 11 -11.76 -5.71 -2.82
C LEU A 11 -10.98 -6.45 -3.90
N ILE A 12 -10.64 -5.78 -5.02
CA ILE A 12 -10.07 -6.43 -6.20
C ILE A 12 -8.63 -6.05 -6.51
N HIS A 13 -8.09 -4.97 -5.92
CA HIS A 13 -6.77 -4.45 -6.28
C HIS A 13 -5.65 -5.50 -6.16
N ASP A 14 -5.62 -6.27 -5.06
CA ASP A 14 -4.59 -7.29 -4.82
C ASP A 14 -4.91 -8.68 -5.39
N ILE A 15 -5.99 -8.85 -6.17
CA ILE A 15 -6.28 -10.17 -6.80
C ILE A 15 -5.11 -10.61 -7.69
N VAL A 16 -4.39 -9.66 -8.29
CA VAL A 16 -3.21 -9.94 -9.14
C VAL A 16 -2.07 -10.60 -8.38
N GLU A 17 -1.99 -10.45 -7.06
CA GLU A 17 -0.95 -11.05 -6.23
C GLU A 17 -1.07 -12.57 -6.13
N ILE A 18 -2.21 -13.15 -6.52
CA ILE A 18 -2.39 -14.61 -6.66
C ILE A 18 -1.29 -15.21 -7.56
N ASP A 19 -0.93 -14.49 -8.63
CA ASP A 19 0.11 -14.91 -9.56
C ASP A 19 1.41 -14.12 -9.41
N ALA A 20 1.31 -12.80 -9.18
CA ALA A 20 2.46 -11.91 -9.14
C ALA A 20 3.28 -12.07 -7.85
N GLY A 21 2.65 -12.57 -6.78
CA GLY A 21 3.19 -12.56 -5.42
C GLY A 21 3.15 -11.16 -4.79
N ASP A 22 3.15 -11.13 -3.45
CA ASP A 22 3.25 -9.89 -2.67
C ASP A 22 4.69 -9.37 -2.66
N ALA A 23 4.86 -8.08 -2.93
CA ALA A 23 6.14 -7.39 -2.87
C ALA A 23 6.27 -6.62 -1.56
N TYR A 24 7.22 -7.04 -0.71
CA TYR A 24 7.43 -6.38 0.58
C TYR A 24 7.70 -4.88 0.43
N ALA A 25 6.87 -4.06 1.08
CA ALA A 25 6.82 -2.61 0.91
C ALA A 25 8.14 -1.85 1.21
N TYR A 26 9.06 -2.46 1.97
CA TYR A 26 10.36 -1.87 2.32
C TYR A 26 11.53 -2.67 1.74
N ALA A 27 11.30 -3.51 0.72
CA ALA A 27 12.36 -4.32 0.11
C ALA A 27 13.44 -3.44 -0.54
N PRO A 28 14.73 -3.71 -0.29
CA PRO A 28 15.82 -3.05 -1.00
C PRO A 28 15.82 -3.46 -2.47
N GLY A 29 15.87 -2.49 -3.39
CA GLY A 29 15.89 -2.75 -4.85
C GLY A 29 14.68 -2.24 -5.63
N GLY A 30 13.64 -1.74 -4.95
CA GLY A 30 12.46 -1.19 -5.60
C GLY A 30 11.57 -2.26 -6.26
N PRO A 31 10.55 -1.86 -7.05
CA PRO A 31 9.53 -2.79 -7.53
C PRO A 31 10.01 -3.78 -8.59
N GLY A 32 11.22 -3.65 -9.16
CA GLY A 32 11.73 -4.58 -10.17
C GLY A 32 10.76 -4.76 -11.35
N ASP A 33 10.42 -6.01 -11.65
CA ASP A 33 9.44 -6.44 -12.66
C ASP A 33 8.01 -6.62 -12.10
N GLN A 34 7.73 -6.19 -10.85
CA GLN A 34 6.44 -6.38 -10.18
C GLN A 34 5.26 -5.88 -11.02
N ALA A 35 5.34 -4.65 -11.56
CA ALA A 35 4.27 -4.08 -12.37
C ALA A 35 4.00 -4.91 -13.65
N GLU A 36 5.04 -5.52 -14.24
CA GLU A 36 4.88 -6.39 -15.40
C GLU A 36 4.26 -7.74 -15.01
N ARG A 37 4.62 -8.28 -13.84
CA ARG A 37 3.98 -9.49 -13.28
C ARG A 37 2.51 -9.26 -12.97
N GLU A 38 2.18 -8.16 -12.29
CA GLU A 38 0.81 -7.78 -11.94
C GLU A 38 -0.05 -7.52 -13.18
N ALA A 39 0.50 -6.84 -14.20
CA ALA A 39 -0.21 -6.62 -15.46
C ALA A 39 -0.57 -7.95 -16.14
N ARG A 40 0.39 -8.90 -16.23
CA ARG A 40 0.16 -10.24 -16.77
C ARG A 40 -0.83 -11.05 -15.93
N ALA A 41 -0.75 -10.93 -14.61
CA ALA A 41 -1.67 -11.57 -13.67
C ALA A 41 -3.10 -11.06 -13.88
N ALA A 42 -3.31 -9.75 -13.97
CA ALA A 42 -4.63 -9.19 -14.22
C ALA A 42 -5.18 -9.59 -15.59
N ASP A 43 -4.37 -9.63 -16.65
CA ASP A 43 -4.80 -10.10 -17.98
C ASP A 43 -5.31 -11.56 -17.90
N ARG A 44 -4.58 -12.43 -17.19
CA ARG A 44 -4.97 -13.82 -17.01
C ARG A 44 -6.20 -13.96 -16.12
N LEU A 45 -6.16 -13.42 -14.91
CA LEU A 45 -7.15 -13.64 -13.85
C LEU A 45 -8.50 -13.00 -14.18
N PHE A 46 -8.51 -11.73 -14.63
CA PHE A 46 -9.77 -11.11 -15.05
C PHE A 46 -10.26 -11.66 -16.38
N GLY A 47 -9.36 -12.20 -17.22
CA GLY A 47 -9.71 -12.93 -18.45
C GLY A 47 -10.44 -14.26 -18.21
N LEU A 48 -10.44 -14.81 -16.99
CA LEU A 48 -11.21 -16.02 -16.64
C LEU A 48 -12.71 -15.75 -16.45
N LEU A 49 -13.10 -14.50 -16.29
CA LEU A 49 -14.48 -14.09 -16.04
C LEU A 49 -15.27 -13.94 -17.36
N PRO A 50 -16.61 -13.92 -17.31
CA PRO A 50 -17.43 -13.45 -18.42
C PRO A 50 -16.92 -12.10 -18.96
N GLN A 51 -16.97 -11.92 -20.29
CA GLN A 51 -16.27 -10.83 -20.97
C GLN A 51 -16.58 -9.43 -20.42
N ASP A 52 -17.84 -9.18 -20.07
CA ASP A 52 -18.31 -7.92 -19.49
C ASP A 52 -17.74 -7.69 -18.08
N GLN A 53 -17.73 -8.74 -17.25
CA GLN A 53 -17.17 -8.69 -15.89
C GLN A 53 -15.66 -8.55 -15.90
N GLY A 54 -14.97 -9.35 -16.73
CA GLY A 54 -13.52 -9.32 -16.87
C GLY A 54 -13.02 -7.95 -17.31
N ARG A 55 -13.65 -7.37 -18.34
CA ARG A 55 -13.33 -6.00 -18.78
C ARG A 55 -13.54 -5.00 -17.64
N ARG A 56 -14.69 -5.03 -16.97
CA ARG A 56 -15.00 -4.09 -15.89
C ARG A 56 -13.99 -4.15 -14.73
N PHE A 57 -13.60 -5.35 -14.29
CA PHE A 57 -12.64 -5.47 -13.19
C PHE A 57 -11.23 -5.13 -13.61
N ARG A 58 -10.84 -5.46 -14.85
CA ARG A 58 -9.56 -5.00 -15.40
C ARG A 58 -9.47 -3.48 -15.43
N GLU A 59 -10.50 -2.80 -15.94
CA GLU A 59 -10.57 -1.32 -15.96
C GLU A 59 -10.54 -0.73 -14.53
N LEU A 60 -11.21 -1.37 -13.57
CA LEU A 60 -11.22 -0.91 -12.18
C LEU A 60 -9.86 -1.09 -11.50
N TRP A 61 -9.16 -2.19 -11.80
CA TRP A 61 -7.80 -2.44 -11.33
C TRP A 61 -6.81 -1.42 -11.94
N GLU A 62 -6.89 -1.17 -13.25
CA GLU A 62 -6.06 -0.15 -13.92
C GLU A 62 -6.31 1.26 -13.36
N GLU A 63 -7.56 1.59 -13.02
CA GLU A 63 -7.90 2.86 -12.37
C GLU A 63 -7.24 2.98 -10.99
N PHE A 64 -7.25 1.91 -10.20
CA PHE A 64 -6.58 1.87 -8.90
C PHE A 64 -5.08 2.13 -9.05
N GLU A 65 -4.41 1.39 -9.94
CA GLU A 65 -2.97 1.52 -10.19
C GLU A 65 -2.58 2.93 -10.64
N ALA A 66 -3.38 3.53 -11.52
CA ALA A 66 -3.12 4.87 -12.04
C ALA A 66 -3.24 5.97 -10.96
N ARG A 67 -4.08 5.77 -9.92
CA ARG A 67 -4.31 6.73 -8.81
C ARG A 67 -4.68 8.16 -9.26
N GLN A 68 -5.39 8.27 -10.38
CA GLN A 68 -5.73 9.57 -10.97
C GLN A 68 -7.10 10.09 -10.51
N THR A 69 -8.07 9.21 -10.31
CA THR A 69 -9.43 9.57 -9.90
C THR A 69 -9.51 9.82 -8.39
N PRO A 70 -10.49 10.60 -7.91
CA PRO A 70 -10.73 10.76 -6.47
C PRO A 70 -10.94 9.42 -5.75
N GLU A 71 -11.67 8.50 -6.37
CA GLU A 71 -11.93 7.15 -5.86
C GLU A 71 -10.63 6.34 -5.73
N ALA A 72 -9.79 6.30 -6.77
CA ALA A 72 -8.52 5.58 -6.74
C ALA A 72 -7.53 6.17 -5.74
N ARG A 73 -7.46 7.49 -5.60
CA ARG A 73 -6.62 8.14 -4.57
C ARG A 73 -7.09 7.78 -3.17
N PHE A 74 -8.40 7.75 -2.95
CA PHE A 74 -8.94 7.37 -1.65
C PHE A 74 -8.74 5.88 -1.35
N ALA A 75 -8.94 4.99 -2.33
CA ALA A 75 -8.65 3.56 -2.19
C ALA A 75 -7.16 3.32 -1.88
N ALA A 76 -6.24 3.94 -2.62
CA ALA A 76 -4.80 3.83 -2.39
C ALA A 76 -4.34 4.42 -1.04
N ALA A 77 -5.09 5.39 -0.50
CA ALA A 77 -4.89 5.89 0.86
C ALA A 77 -5.31 4.85 1.91
N LEU A 78 -6.45 4.17 1.71
CA LEU A 78 -6.91 3.10 2.60
C LEU A 78 -5.95 1.90 2.61
N ASP A 79 -5.49 1.47 1.42
CA ASP A 79 -4.45 0.46 1.25
C ASP A 79 -3.21 0.79 2.11
N ARG A 80 -2.68 2.01 1.96
CA ARG A 80 -1.52 2.50 2.73
C ARG A 80 -1.74 2.60 4.23
N MET A 81 -2.97 2.84 4.66
CA MET A 81 -3.31 2.93 6.07
C MET A 81 -3.35 1.55 6.73
N GLN A 82 -3.76 0.50 6.02
CA GLN A 82 -3.91 -0.84 6.59
C GLN A 82 -2.62 -1.36 7.27
N PRO A 83 -1.44 -1.37 6.63
CA PRO A 83 -0.23 -1.92 7.24
C PRO A 83 0.33 -1.00 8.33
N LEU A 84 0.09 0.31 8.23
CA LEU A 84 0.43 1.28 9.27
C LEU A 84 -0.40 1.00 10.53
N LEU A 85 -1.72 0.89 10.41
CA LEU A 85 -2.62 0.60 11.52
C LEU A 85 -2.30 -0.75 12.15
N ASN A 86 -2.01 -1.77 11.33
CA ASN A 86 -1.63 -3.09 11.83
C ASN A 86 -0.34 -3.02 12.69
N ASN A 87 0.67 -2.26 12.26
CA ASN A 87 1.86 -2.07 13.07
C ASN A 87 1.57 -1.31 14.38
N LEU A 88 0.75 -0.25 14.35
CA LEU A 88 0.36 0.47 15.56
C LEU A 88 -0.37 -0.46 16.56
N LEU A 89 -1.30 -1.27 16.07
CA LEU A 89 -2.10 -2.19 16.90
C LEU A 89 -1.27 -3.35 17.47
N THR A 90 -0.14 -3.67 16.84
CA THR A 90 0.75 -4.78 17.25
C THR A 90 2.01 -4.27 17.99
N GLY A 91 2.04 -3.01 18.42
CA GLY A 91 3.18 -2.43 19.13
C GLY A 91 4.45 -2.34 18.29
N GLY A 92 4.30 -2.18 16.97
CA GLY A 92 5.37 -2.06 16.00
C GLY A 92 6.09 -3.38 15.68
N LEU A 93 5.41 -4.53 15.81
CA LEU A 93 6.04 -5.85 15.65
C LEU A 93 6.87 -5.97 14.37
N MET A 94 6.28 -5.63 13.21
CA MET A 94 6.96 -5.75 11.93
C MET A 94 7.96 -4.61 11.71
N TRP A 95 7.66 -3.40 12.17
CA TRP A 95 8.63 -2.30 12.15
C TRP A 95 9.91 -2.64 12.91
N LYS A 96 9.80 -3.14 14.15
CA LYS A 96 10.96 -3.56 14.96
C LYS A 96 11.72 -4.70 14.30
N LYS A 97 11.00 -5.74 13.84
CA LYS A 97 11.61 -6.92 13.21
C LYS A 97 12.46 -6.57 12.00
N HIS A 98 12.04 -5.58 11.22
CA HIS A 98 12.69 -5.18 9.98
C HIS A 98 13.51 -3.88 10.11
N GLY A 99 13.67 -3.34 11.31
CA GLY A 99 14.41 -2.10 11.54
C GLY A 99 13.83 -0.89 10.80
N VAL A 100 12.51 -0.86 10.62
CA VAL A 100 11.82 0.19 9.87
C VAL A 100 11.87 1.52 10.64
N THR A 101 12.05 2.59 9.88
CA THR A 101 12.30 3.94 10.41
C THR A 101 11.10 4.84 10.16
N ARG A 102 11.01 5.91 10.94
CA ARG A 102 10.00 6.96 10.73
C ARG A 102 10.08 7.54 9.32
N GLY A 103 11.28 7.75 8.79
CA GLY A 103 11.48 8.27 7.43
C GLY A 103 10.83 7.37 6.38
N GLN A 104 11.11 6.07 6.46
CA GLN A 104 10.53 5.06 5.57
C GLN A 104 9.00 4.99 5.65
N VAL A 105 8.42 5.01 6.86
CA VAL A 105 6.96 5.00 7.05
C VAL A 105 6.33 6.27 6.47
N LEU A 106 6.91 7.45 6.75
CA LEU A 106 6.38 8.72 6.24
C LEU A 106 6.42 8.76 4.71
N GLU A 107 7.50 8.30 4.09
CA GLU A 107 7.62 8.24 2.64
C GLU A 107 6.57 7.29 2.02
N ARG A 108 6.44 6.07 2.55
CA ARG A 108 5.47 5.07 2.06
C ARG A 108 4.03 5.53 2.20
N CYS A 109 3.72 6.21 3.30
CA CYS A 109 2.37 6.61 3.67
C CYS A 109 2.00 8.03 3.20
N ARG A 110 2.94 8.84 2.70
CA ARG A 110 2.69 10.20 2.16
C ARG A 110 1.47 10.27 1.22
N PRO A 111 1.25 9.31 0.29
CA PRO A 111 0.10 9.36 -0.62
C PRO A 111 -1.27 9.26 0.06
N ILE A 112 -1.35 8.92 1.36
CA ILE A 112 -2.62 9.02 2.11
C ILE A 112 -3.17 10.44 2.05
N GLY A 113 -2.29 11.46 2.05
CA GLY A 113 -2.68 12.87 1.96
C GLY A 113 -3.40 13.23 0.65
N ASP A 114 -3.12 12.50 -0.44
CA ASP A 114 -3.75 12.72 -1.75
C ASP A 114 -5.20 12.20 -1.78
N GLY A 115 -5.50 11.17 -0.97
CA GLY A 115 -6.85 10.64 -0.79
C GLY A 115 -7.63 11.33 0.32
N SER A 116 -6.98 11.69 1.43
CA SER A 116 -7.61 12.42 2.54
C SER A 116 -6.58 13.12 3.44
N ARG A 117 -6.57 14.46 3.38
CA ARG A 117 -5.75 15.31 4.28
C ARG A 117 -6.03 15.06 5.76
N ARG A 118 -7.28 14.78 6.12
CA ARG A 118 -7.66 14.53 7.52
C ARG A 118 -7.07 13.21 8.01
N LEU A 119 -7.19 12.15 7.21
CA LEU A 119 -6.61 10.86 7.60
C LEU A 119 -5.09 10.95 7.71
N TRP A 120 -4.44 11.65 6.78
CA TRP A 120 -3.00 11.85 6.84
C TRP A 120 -2.57 12.57 8.14
N ALA A 121 -3.22 13.67 8.50
CA ALA A 121 -2.90 14.39 9.74
C ALA A 121 -3.03 13.51 11.00
N GLU A 122 -4.07 12.67 11.07
CA GLU A 122 -4.22 11.71 12.18
C GLU A 122 -3.11 10.64 12.17
N MET A 123 -2.74 10.13 10.99
CA MET A 123 -1.66 9.15 10.87
C MET A 123 -0.30 9.75 11.25
N GLU A 124 -0.03 11.01 10.90
CA GLU A 124 1.21 11.70 11.30
C GLU A 124 1.35 11.84 12.82
N VAL A 125 0.23 12.09 13.52
CA VAL A 125 0.21 12.10 14.99
C VAL A 125 0.54 10.72 15.54
N ARG A 126 -0.12 9.67 15.03
CA ARG A 126 0.11 8.28 15.47
C ARG A 126 1.52 7.78 15.19
N ILE A 127 2.10 8.12 14.03
CA ILE A 127 3.49 7.79 13.70
C ILE A 127 4.44 8.44 14.71
N ARG A 128 4.18 9.69 15.11
CA ARG A 128 5.01 10.39 16.10
C ARG A 128 4.90 9.75 17.49
N GLU A 129 3.71 9.31 17.87
CA GLU A 129 3.47 8.56 19.12
C GLU A 129 4.21 7.22 19.09
N ALA A 130 4.13 6.47 17.99
CA ALA A 130 4.84 5.19 17.84
C ALA A 130 6.36 5.33 18.02
N VAL A 131 6.97 6.44 17.59
CA VAL A 131 8.40 6.70 17.86
C VAL A 131 8.66 6.96 19.35
N ARG A 132 7.79 7.73 20.02
CA ARG A 132 7.92 8.00 21.47
C ARG A 132 7.75 6.75 22.30
N GLU A 133 6.90 5.83 21.85
CA GLU A 133 6.64 4.54 22.49
C GLU A 133 7.65 3.46 22.08
N GLU A 134 8.71 3.82 21.36
CA GLU A 134 9.76 2.91 20.88
C GLU A 134 9.20 1.74 20.04
N GLN A 135 8.08 1.97 19.35
CA GLN A 135 7.45 1.03 18.42
C GLN A 135 8.03 1.15 17.00
N LEU A 136 8.58 2.32 16.67
CA LEU A 136 9.13 2.68 15.36
C LEU A 136 10.49 3.38 15.53
N GLY A 137 11.46 3.07 14.67
CA GLY A 137 12.78 3.68 14.71
C GLY A 137 12.74 5.20 14.43
N ALA A 138 13.49 5.99 15.20
CA ALA A 138 13.49 7.46 15.08
C ALA A 138 14.34 7.99 13.92
N GLU A 139 15.45 7.31 13.61
CA GLU A 139 16.44 7.68 12.58
C GLU A 139 16.66 6.51 11.63
N ASP A 140 17.14 6.78 10.41
CA ASP A 140 17.59 5.72 9.52
C ASP A 140 18.80 5.01 10.14
N PRO A 141 18.85 3.66 10.16
CA PRO A 141 20.05 2.98 10.60
C PRO A 141 21.23 3.48 9.76
N PRO A 142 22.41 3.71 10.36
CA PRO A 142 23.59 4.04 9.58
C PRO A 142 23.76 2.99 8.47
N PRO A 143 24.21 3.37 7.26
CA PRO A 143 24.34 2.44 6.15
C PRO A 143 25.08 1.21 6.65
N GLY A 144 24.40 0.06 6.58
CA GLY A 144 24.89 -1.20 7.10
C GLY A 144 26.26 -1.48 6.48
N ASN A 145 27.27 -1.64 7.34
CA ASN A 145 28.56 -2.14 6.92
C ASN A 145 28.38 -3.64 6.69
N ASP A 146 27.83 -4.01 5.53
CA ASP A 146 27.76 -5.40 5.08
C ASP A 146 29.19 -5.94 5.05
N SER A 147 29.50 -6.80 6.03
CA SER A 147 30.76 -7.55 6.16
C SER A 147 30.51 -9.02 5.89
#